data_AF-A0A4Y1QRZ0-F1
#
_entry.id   AF-A0A4Y1QRZ0-F1
#
_cell.length_a   1.000
_cell.length_b   1.000
_cell.length_c   1.000
_cell.angle_alpha   90.00
_cell.angle_beta   90.00
_cell.angle_gamma   90.00
#
_symmetry.space_group_name_H-M   'P 1'
#
loop_
_entity.id
_entity.type
_entity.pdbx_description
1 polymer ?
#
loop_
_entity_poly.entity_id
_entity_poly.type
_entity_poly.pdbx_seq_one_letter_code
_entity_poly.pdbx_strand_id
1 'polypeptide(L)'
;MATKLVVLVLRMVVSTYQAASGAGAAAMRELEQQTHEVLEGKPPTCKIFQRQYAFNLFSHNSAVLPNGYNEEEMKLVKETRKIWNDTDVKVTATCIRVPVMRAHAESINLQFENPLDEDTARDILKKAPGLVIIDDRTSNNFPTPLEVSNKDDVAVGRIRRDMWTRDELQQIQAVFVE
;
A
#
# COMPACT_ATOMS: atom_id res chain seq x y z
N MET A 1 -5.63 16.82 30.90
CA MET A 1 -6.18 16.49 29.57
C MET A 1 -5.01 16.40 28.61
N ALA A 2 -4.73 15.22 28.03
CA ALA A 2 -3.70 15.12 27.01
C ALA A 2 -4.24 15.71 25.71
N THR A 3 -3.65 16.81 25.25
CA THR A 3 -3.96 17.40 23.94
C THR A 3 -3.70 16.31 22.90
N LYS A 4 -4.73 15.93 22.13
CA LYS A 4 -4.58 14.97 21.03
C LYS A 4 -3.66 15.66 20.02
N LEU A 5 -2.45 15.14 19.85
CA LEU A 5 -1.53 15.66 18.83
C LEU A 5 -2.18 15.37 17.47
N VAL A 6 -2.63 16.42 16.79
CA VAL A 6 -3.18 16.34 15.44
C VAL A 6 -2.08 16.79 14.50
N VAL A 7 -1.67 15.90 13.60
CA VAL A 7 -0.71 16.23 12.54
C VAL A 7 -1.47 16.23 11.23
N LEU A 8 -1.52 17.39 10.57
CA LEU A 8 -2.24 17.54 9.31
C LEU A 8 -1.39 17.02 8.14
N VAL A 9 -1.96 16.11 7.34
CA VAL A 9 -1.36 15.59 6.12
C VAL A 9 -1.78 16.47 4.94
N LEU A 10 -0.83 17.05 4.23
CA LEU A 10 -1.07 17.89 3.05
C LEU A 10 -1.08 17.08 1.75
N ARG A 11 -0.18 16.10 1.66
CA ARG A 11 -0.01 15.30 0.45
C ARG A 11 0.37 13.86 0.79
N MET A 12 -0.15 12.94 -0.01
CA MET A 12 0.15 11.53 0.04
C MET A 12 0.53 11.03 -1.36
N VAL A 13 1.68 10.35 -1.45
CA VAL A 13 2.12 9.60 -2.62
C VAL A 13 2.10 8.12 -2.26
N VAL A 14 1.27 7.33 -2.96
CA VAL A 14 1.08 5.91 -2.68
C VAL A 14 1.52 5.07 -3.88
N SER A 15 2.26 4.01 -3.60
CA SER A 15 2.47 2.92 -4.56
C SER A 15 1.99 1.63 -3.93
N THR A 16 0.96 1.03 -4.53
CA THR A 16 0.33 -0.17 -3.99
C THR A 16 0.85 -1.42 -4.70
N TYR A 17 0.87 -2.51 -3.94
CA TYR A 17 1.26 -3.84 -4.36
C TYR A 17 0.10 -4.76 -3.98
N GLN A 18 -0.93 -4.74 -4.81
CA GLN A 18 -2.20 -5.38 -4.49
C GLN A 18 -2.17 -6.86 -4.85
N ALA A 19 -2.58 -7.70 -3.90
CA ALA A 19 -2.67 -9.15 -4.05
C ALA A 19 -3.80 -9.61 -4.99
N ALA A 20 -3.74 -10.88 -5.38
CA ALA A 20 -4.74 -11.56 -6.20
C ALA A 20 -6.13 -11.61 -5.54
N SER A 21 -6.19 -11.68 -4.21
CA SER A 21 -7.45 -11.73 -3.45
C SER A 21 -8.40 -10.57 -3.75
N GLY A 22 -7.87 -9.38 -4.07
CA GLY A 22 -8.68 -8.21 -4.44
C GLY A 22 -9.47 -8.38 -5.74
N ALA A 23 -9.06 -9.32 -6.61
CA ALA A 23 -9.78 -9.70 -7.82
C ALA A 23 -10.63 -10.98 -7.64
N GLY A 24 -10.69 -11.52 -6.41
CA GLY A 24 -11.52 -12.66 -6.04
C GLY A 24 -10.86 -14.03 -6.17
N ALA A 25 -11.57 -15.06 -5.68
CA ALA A 25 -11.03 -16.41 -5.55
C ALA A 25 -10.62 -17.06 -6.90
N ALA A 26 -11.26 -16.67 -8.00
CA ALA A 26 -10.89 -17.17 -9.33
C ALA A 26 -9.51 -16.64 -9.76
N ALA A 27 -9.20 -15.38 -9.48
CA ALA A 27 -7.89 -14.79 -9.75
C ALA A 27 -6.78 -15.44 -8.93
N MET A 28 -7.06 -15.76 -7.66
CA MET A 28 -6.12 -16.50 -6.80
C MET A 28 -5.80 -17.89 -7.35
N ARG A 29 -6.83 -18.64 -7.76
CA ARG A 29 -6.64 -19.96 -8.37
C ARG A 29 -5.88 -19.89 -9.69
N GLU A 30 -6.15 -18.88 -10.51
CA GLU A 30 -5.40 -18.68 -11.76
C GLU A 30 -3.93 -18.32 -11.49
N LEU A 31 -3.63 -17.50 -10.48
CA LEU A 31 -2.24 -17.21 -10.10
C LEU A 31 -1.49 -18.49 -9.69
N GLU A 32 -2.10 -19.32 -8.86
CA GLU A 32 -1.55 -20.62 -8.45
C GLU A 32 -1.33 -21.53 -9.66
N GLN A 33 -2.34 -21.70 -10.51
CA GLN A 33 -2.26 -22.51 -11.72
C GLN A 33 -1.14 -22.03 -12.65
N GLN A 34 -1.10 -20.73 -12.98
CA GLN A 34 -0.07 -20.17 -13.84
C GLN A 34 1.33 -20.36 -13.24
N THR A 35 1.46 -20.27 -11.91
CA THR A 35 2.75 -20.48 -11.24
C THR A 35 3.25 -21.91 -11.48
N HIS A 36 2.39 -22.92 -11.36
CA HIS A 36 2.74 -24.31 -11.71
C HIS A 36 3.08 -24.46 -13.19
N GLU A 37 2.23 -23.95 -14.09
CA GLU A 37 2.44 -24.06 -15.54
C GLU A 37 3.78 -23.44 -15.97
N VAL A 38 4.10 -22.24 -15.50
CA VAL A 38 5.34 -21.55 -15.84
C VAL A 38 6.56 -22.31 -15.31
N LEU A 39 6.50 -22.84 -14.08
CA LEU A 39 7.60 -23.62 -13.50
C LEU A 39 7.81 -24.96 -14.21
N GLU A 40 6.78 -25.51 -14.84
CA GLU A 40 6.85 -26.70 -15.68
C GLU A 40 7.25 -26.39 -17.14
N GLY A 41 7.53 -25.12 -17.48
CA GLY A 41 7.86 -24.69 -18.83
C GLY A 41 6.67 -24.71 -19.80
N LYS A 42 5.44 -24.72 -19.29
CA LYS A 42 4.20 -24.70 -20.08
C LYS A 42 3.72 -23.26 -20.29
N PRO A 43 2.95 -23.00 -21.37
CA PRO A 43 2.27 -21.72 -21.54
C PRO A 43 1.25 -21.47 -20.41
N PRO A 44 1.20 -20.27 -19.79
CA PRO A 44 0.29 -19.97 -18.70
C PRO A 44 -1.16 -19.77 -19.16
N THR A 45 -2.10 -20.29 -18.37
CA THR A 45 -3.54 -20.10 -18.53
C THR A 45 -3.94 -18.67 -18.12
N CYS A 46 -4.33 -17.84 -19.09
CA CYS A 46 -4.62 -16.41 -18.88
C CYS A 46 -6.11 -16.08 -19.12
N LYS A 47 -7.03 -16.57 -18.29
CA LYS A 47 -8.49 -16.37 -18.47
C LYS A 47 -9.03 -15.16 -17.71
N ILE A 48 -8.52 -14.88 -16.51
CA ILE A 48 -9.04 -13.79 -15.66
C ILE A 48 -8.51 -12.44 -16.13
N PHE A 49 -7.19 -12.30 -16.27
CA PHE A 49 -6.57 -11.00 -16.60
C PHE A 49 -6.15 -10.86 -18.07
N GLN A 50 -6.34 -11.90 -18.89
CA GLN A 50 -5.92 -11.95 -20.29
C GLN A 50 -4.41 -11.67 -20.47
N ARG A 51 -3.61 -11.97 -19.44
CA ARG A 51 -2.15 -11.84 -19.40
C ARG A 51 -1.56 -12.74 -18.33
N GLN A 52 -0.28 -13.03 -18.45
CA GLN A 52 0.46 -13.76 -17.42
C GLN A 52 0.58 -12.91 -16.16
N TYR A 53 0.20 -13.50 -15.04
CA TYR A 53 0.27 -12.96 -13.69
C TYR A 53 1.41 -13.61 -12.90
N ALA A 54 1.61 -14.93 -13.03
CA ALA A 54 2.74 -15.60 -12.38
C ALA A 54 4.08 -14.96 -12.81
N PHE A 55 4.91 -14.61 -11.82
CA PHE A 55 6.20 -13.93 -12.02
C PHE A 55 6.13 -12.61 -12.79
N ASN A 56 4.98 -11.90 -12.75
CA ASN A 56 4.78 -10.66 -13.48
C ASN A 56 4.02 -9.62 -12.64
N LEU A 57 4.18 -8.33 -13.00
CA LEU A 57 3.51 -7.18 -12.39
C LEU A 57 2.77 -6.42 -13.49
N PHE A 58 1.59 -5.88 -13.19
CA PHE A 58 0.85 -5.06 -14.15
C PHE A 58 -0.01 -4.01 -13.47
N SER A 59 -0.36 -2.95 -14.21
CA SER A 59 -1.35 -1.96 -13.76
C SER A 59 -2.63 -2.65 -13.31
N HIS A 60 -3.27 -2.14 -12.25
CA HIS A 60 -4.49 -2.72 -11.74
C HIS A 60 -5.53 -2.99 -12.84
N ASN A 61 -6.30 -4.07 -12.69
CA ASN A 61 -7.23 -4.56 -13.71
C ASN A 61 -8.54 -3.76 -13.82
N SER A 62 -8.61 -2.57 -13.23
CA SER A 62 -9.73 -1.63 -13.39
C SER A 62 -9.59 -0.80 -14.66
N ALA A 63 -10.66 -0.16 -15.11
CA ALA A 63 -10.61 0.68 -16.30
C ALA A 63 -9.65 1.87 -16.12
N VAL A 64 -8.93 2.23 -17.18
CA VAL A 64 -8.16 3.48 -17.26
C VAL A 64 -9.08 4.60 -17.72
N LEU A 65 -9.08 5.69 -16.97
CA LEU A 65 -9.92 6.87 -17.20
C LEU A 65 -9.23 7.87 -18.15
N PRO A 66 -9.96 8.87 -18.68
CA PRO A 66 -9.39 9.85 -19.62
C PRO A 66 -8.21 10.67 -19.06
N ASN A 67 -8.09 10.77 -17.74
CA ASN A 67 -6.97 11.45 -17.07
C ASN A 67 -5.72 10.56 -16.91
N GLY A 68 -5.74 9.33 -17.40
CA GLY A 68 -4.63 8.37 -17.34
C GLY A 68 -4.55 7.56 -16.05
N TYR A 69 -5.38 7.85 -15.05
CA TYR A 69 -5.48 7.05 -13.82
C TYR A 69 -6.43 5.87 -14.04
N ASN A 70 -6.18 4.75 -13.39
CA ASN A 70 -7.17 3.69 -13.29
C ASN A 70 -8.21 4.01 -12.19
N GLU A 71 -9.38 3.36 -12.26
CA GLU A 71 -10.48 3.61 -11.29
C GLU A 71 -10.07 3.31 -9.85
N GLU A 72 -9.19 2.33 -9.61
CA GLU A 72 -8.73 1.98 -8.26
C GLU A 72 -7.85 3.09 -7.65
N GLU A 73 -6.99 3.72 -8.46
CA GLU A 73 -6.21 4.90 -8.04
C GLU A 73 -7.14 6.07 -7.70
N MET A 74 -8.17 6.32 -8.51
CA MET A 74 -9.15 7.37 -8.24
C MET A 74 -10.05 7.05 -7.05
N LYS A 75 -10.29 5.76 -6.77
CA LYS A 75 -11.01 5.32 -5.57
C LYS A 75 -10.22 5.67 -4.31
N LEU A 76 -8.91 5.42 -4.30
CA LEU A 76 -8.04 5.79 -3.18
C LEU A 76 -8.12 7.30 -2.88
N VAL A 77 -8.11 8.14 -3.92
CA VAL A 77 -8.28 9.60 -3.78
C VAL A 77 -9.65 9.95 -3.19
N LYS A 78 -10.74 9.40 -3.74
CA LYS A 78 -12.11 9.73 -3.33
C LYS A 78 -12.43 9.27 -1.91
N GLU A 79 -12.08 8.02 -1.59
CA GLU A 79 -12.35 7.44 -0.27
C GLU A 79 -11.52 8.12 0.81
N THR A 80 -10.25 8.45 0.55
CA THR A 80 -9.42 9.21 1.51
C THR A 80 -10.09 10.54 1.87
N ARG A 81 -10.47 11.33 0.86
CA ARG A 81 -11.13 12.63 1.06
C ARG A 81 -12.45 12.52 1.81
N LYS A 82 -13.23 11.48 1.49
CA LYS A 82 -14.52 11.22 2.13
C LYS A 82 -14.36 10.78 3.59
N ILE A 83 -13.45 9.85 3.88
CA ILE A 83 -13.23 9.32 5.23
C ILE A 83 -12.61 10.39 6.13
N TRP A 84 -11.66 11.18 5.62
CA TRP A 84 -11.01 12.25 6.38
C TRP A 84 -11.85 13.53 6.45
N ASN A 85 -12.92 13.62 5.66
CA ASN A 85 -13.71 14.83 5.48
C ASN A 85 -12.82 16.04 5.13
N ASP A 86 -11.87 15.82 4.21
CA ASP A 86 -10.88 16.78 3.76
C ASP A 86 -10.77 16.69 2.24
N THR A 87 -11.21 17.74 1.54
CA THR A 87 -11.13 17.80 0.07
C THR A 87 -9.80 18.35 -0.45
N ASP A 88 -9.01 18.97 0.43
CA ASP A 88 -7.79 19.69 0.09
C ASP A 88 -6.56 18.78 0.13
N VAL A 89 -6.63 17.66 0.86
CA VAL A 89 -5.58 16.64 0.81
C VAL A 89 -5.30 16.21 -0.63
N LYS A 90 -4.01 16.25 -0.98
CA LYS A 90 -3.50 15.89 -2.31
C LYS A 90 -3.07 14.44 -2.31
N VAL A 91 -3.82 13.58 -2.99
CA VAL A 91 -3.49 12.16 -3.10
C VAL A 91 -3.09 11.84 -4.53
N THR A 92 -1.97 11.14 -4.70
CA THR A 92 -1.61 10.49 -5.96
C THR A 92 -1.22 9.05 -5.65
N ALA A 93 -1.78 8.11 -6.42
CA ALA A 93 -1.60 6.69 -6.22
C ALA A 93 -1.21 6.03 -7.54
N THR A 94 -0.41 4.98 -7.45
CA THR A 94 -0.18 4.04 -8.55
C THR A 94 -0.54 2.66 -8.06
N CYS A 95 -1.53 2.04 -8.69
CA CYS A 95 -2.05 0.74 -8.27
C CYS A 95 -1.53 -0.38 -9.18
N ILE A 96 -0.70 -1.26 -8.61
CA ILE A 96 -0.08 -2.39 -9.31
C ILE A 96 -0.58 -3.70 -8.69
N ARG A 97 -0.95 -4.64 -9.55
CA ARG A 97 -1.25 -6.01 -9.15
C ARG A 97 0.05 -6.83 -9.09
N VAL A 98 0.26 -7.54 -7.98
CA VAL A 98 1.49 -8.32 -7.72
C VAL A 98 1.17 -9.79 -7.42
N PRO A 99 2.05 -10.75 -7.76
CA PRO A 99 1.79 -12.19 -7.63
C PRO A 99 1.88 -12.65 -6.16
N VAL A 100 0.99 -12.10 -5.33
CA VAL A 100 0.82 -12.38 -3.91
C VAL A 100 -0.61 -12.85 -3.72
N MET A 101 -0.80 -13.92 -2.93
CA MET A 101 -2.11 -14.55 -2.78
C MET A 101 -3.10 -13.66 -2.02
N ARG A 102 -2.67 -13.14 -0.87
CA ARG A 102 -3.45 -12.36 0.08
C ARG A 102 -2.56 -11.30 0.73
N ALA A 103 -3.20 -10.28 1.27
CA ALA A 103 -2.62 -9.06 1.82
C ALA A 103 -2.04 -8.11 0.76
N HIS A 104 -2.46 -6.85 0.81
CA HIS A 104 -1.93 -5.75 0.03
C HIS A 104 -0.74 -5.15 0.76
N ALA A 105 0.21 -4.60 0.01
CA ALA A 105 1.24 -3.75 0.59
C ALA A 105 1.19 -2.38 -0.06
N GLU A 106 1.57 -1.35 0.68
CA GLU A 106 1.59 0.02 0.19
C GLU A 106 2.84 0.73 0.69
N SER A 107 3.61 1.32 -0.22
CA SER A 107 4.62 2.30 0.14
C SER A 107 3.97 3.68 0.10
N ILE A 108 3.96 4.36 1.24
CA ILE A 108 3.31 5.66 1.41
C ILE A 108 4.37 6.68 1.80
N ASN A 109 4.42 7.80 1.06
CA ASN A 109 5.13 9.01 1.46
C ASN A 109 4.10 10.09 1.79
N LEU A 110 4.21 10.65 3.00
CA LEU A 110 3.31 11.65 3.55
C LEU A 110 4.05 12.95 3.77
N GLN A 111 3.48 14.04 3.28
CA GLN A 111 3.90 15.40 3.57
C GLN A 111 2.95 16.01 4.59
N PHE A 112 3.52 16.61 5.64
CA PHE A 112 2.75 17.21 6.72
C PHE A 112 2.85 18.74 6.69
N GLU A 113 1.88 19.40 7.32
CA GLU A 113 1.88 20.86 7.49
C GLU A 113 3.03 21.33 8.39
N ASN A 114 3.29 20.58 9.46
CA ASN A 114 4.35 20.87 10.41
C ASN A 114 5.39 19.73 10.40
N PRO A 115 6.67 20.04 10.71
CA PRO A 115 7.69 19.03 10.98
C PRO A 115 7.20 17.90 11.87
N LEU A 116 7.43 16.65 11.43
CA LEU A 116 7.14 15.44 12.20
C LEU A 116 8.41 14.59 12.29
N ASP A 117 8.88 14.37 13.51
CA ASP A 117 9.97 13.42 13.77
C ASP A 117 9.48 11.97 13.79
N GLU A 118 10.43 11.07 13.56
CA GLU A 118 10.15 9.64 13.44
C GLU A 118 9.63 9.04 14.74
N ASP A 119 10.14 9.47 15.90
CA ASP A 119 9.73 8.96 17.20
C ASP A 119 8.28 9.36 17.50
N THR A 120 7.93 10.63 17.24
CA THR A 120 6.55 11.12 17.33
C THR A 120 5.63 10.38 16.36
N ALA A 121 6.05 10.14 15.11
CA ALA A 121 5.28 9.37 14.15
C ALA A 121 5.01 7.93 14.66
N ARG A 122 6.04 7.26 15.18
CA ARG A 122 5.93 5.92 15.77
C ARG A 122 4.98 5.92 16.97
N ASP A 123 5.04 6.92 17.83
CA ASP A 123 4.19 7.01 19.01
C ASP A 123 2.72 7.29 18.69
N ILE A 124 2.44 8.02 17.60
CA ILE A 124 1.08 8.15 17.07
C ILE A 124 0.59 6.79 16.55
N LEU A 125 1.39 6.12 15.72
CA LEU A 125 1.04 4.84 15.10
C LEU A 125 0.83 3.74 16.14
N LYS A 126 1.66 3.64 17.18
CA LYS A 126 1.49 2.67 18.30
C LYS A 126 0.15 2.81 19.04
N LYS A 127 -0.45 4.00 19.01
CA LYS A 127 -1.73 4.29 19.69
C LYS A 127 -2.93 4.10 18.77
N ALA A 128 -2.71 3.87 17.47
CA ALA A 128 -3.78 3.65 16.51
C ALA A 128 -4.38 2.24 16.72
N PRO A 129 -5.71 2.11 16.88
CA PRO A 129 -6.35 0.81 17.02
C PRO A 129 -6.26 0.01 15.72
N GLY A 130 -6.01 -1.30 15.84
CA GLY A 130 -5.89 -2.21 14.69
C GLY A 130 -4.59 -2.08 13.90
N LEU A 131 -3.57 -1.43 14.48
CA LEU A 131 -2.27 -1.24 13.85
C LEU A 131 -1.14 -1.82 14.71
N VAL A 132 -0.27 -2.61 14.07
CA VAL A 132 0.93 -3.17 14.70
C VAL A 132 2.19 -2.65 14.01
N ILE A 133 3.20 -2.25 14.78
CA ILE A 133 4.49 -1.83 14.23
C ILE A 133 5.43 -3.03 14.14
N ILE A 134 5.93 -3.33 12.95
CA ILE A 134 7.03 -4.27 12.68
C ILE A 134 8.15 -3.47 12.01
N ASP A 135 9.15 -3.04 12.77
CA ASP A 135 10.16 -2.09 12.27
C ASP A 135 11.49 -2.27 13.03
N ASP A 136 12.17 -3.39 12.78
CA ASP A 136 13.52 -3.64 13.31
C ASP A 136 14.55 -3.50 12.19
N ARG A 137 15.21 -2.33 12.18
CA ARG A 137 16.26 -2.00 11.21
C ARG A 137 17.51 -2.85 11.39
N THR A 138 17.80 -3.29 12.61
CA THR A 138 19.03 -4.01 12.95
C THR A 138 19.00 -5.42 12.38
N SER A 139 17.84 -6.08 12.48
CA SER A 139 17.62 -7.41 11.93
C SER A 139 17.03 -7.39 10.51
N ASN A 140 16.78 -6.21 9.93
CA ASN A 140 16.06 -6.04 8.67
C ASN A 140 14.67 -6.73 8.67
N ASN A 141 13.95 -6.66 9.79
CA ASN A 141 12.63 -7.24 9.96
C ASN A 141 11.53 -6.18 9.81
N PHE A 142 10.65 -6.38 8.83
CA PHE A 142 9.61 -5.45 8.39
C PHE A 142 8.38 -6.23 7.92
N PRO A 143 7.20 -5.59 7.80
CA PRO A 143 5.98 -6.30 7.46
C PRO A 143 6.08 -6.97 6.10
N THR A 144 5.56 -8.19 6.02
CA THR A 144 5.40 -8.92 4.76
C THR A 144 3.97 -9.42 4.57
N PRO A 145 3.49 -9.59 3.32
CA PRO A 145 2.16 -10.14 3.07
C PRO A 145 1.92 -11.52 3.70
N LEU A 146 2.96 -12.36 3.79
CA LEU A 146 2.88 -13.68 4.41
C LEU A 146 2.58 -13.60 5.91
N GLU A 147 3.20 -12.67 6.62
CA GLU A 147 3.02 -12.52 8.07
C GLU A 147 1.69 -11.87 8.43
N VAL A 148 1.15 -11.01 7.57
CA VAL A 148 -0.10 -10.27 7.83
C VAL A 148 -1.33 -11.02 7.34
N SER A 149 -1.19 -11.87 6.33
CA SER A 149 -2.31 -12.64 5.79
C SER A 149 -3.12 -13.36 6.88
N ASN A 150 -4.44 -13.14 6.87
CA ASN A 150 -5.42 -13.70 7.82
C ASN A 150 -5.32 -13.15 9.25
N LYS A 151 -4.71 -11.97 9.43
CA LYS A 151 -4.81 -11.18 10.65
C LYS A 151 -5.76 -10.00 10.42
N ASP A 152 -6.31 -9.48 11.52
CA ASP A 152 -7.18 -8.30 11.49
C ASP A 152 -6.38 -6.99 11.53
N ASP A 153 -5.18 -7.03 12.14
CA ASP A 153 -4.33 -5.85 12.30
C ASP A 153 -3.58 -5.51 11.00
N VAL A 154 -3.50 -4.22 10.69
CA VAL A 154 -2.62 -3.67 9.67
C VAL A 154 -1.22 -3.53 10.24
N ALA A 155 -0.22 -4.09 9.55
CA ALA A 155 1.16 -3.94 9.96
C ALA A 155 1.82 -2.74 9.26
N VAL A 156 2.56 -1.93 10.01
CA VAL A 156 3.36 -0.82 9.48
C VAL A 156 4.83 -0.99 9.84
N GLY A 157 5.70 -0.61 8.92
CA GLY A 157 7.14 -0.59 9.14
C GLY A 157 7.84 0.34 8.18
N ARG A 158 9.18 0.27 8.16
CA ARG A 158 10.03 1.13 7.34
C ARG A 158 9.77 2.63 7.57
N ILE A 159 9.29 2.98 8.76
CA ILE A 159 8.93 4.35 9.13
C ILE A 159 10.23 5.14 9.21
N ARG A 160 10.33 6.20 8.41
CA ARG A 160 11.53 7.04 8.36
C ARG A 160 11.20 8.41 7.78
N ARG A 161 12.06 9.39 8.06
CA ARG A 161 12.07 10.65 7.33
C ARG A 161 12.58 10.45 5.90
N ASP A 162 11.99 11.15 4.95
CA ASP A 162 12.56 11.28 3.61
C ASP A 162 13.77 12.23 3.67
N MET A 163 14.89 11.81 3.10
CA MET A 163 16.16 12.52 3.13
C MET A 163 16.29 13.62 2.07
N TRP A 164 15.47 13.57 1.00
CA TRP A 164 15.71 14.36 -0.22
C TRP A 164 14.66 15.44 -0.46
N THR A 165 13.83 15.72 0.54
CA THR A 165 12.80 16.74 0.46
C THR A 165 13.43 18.12 0.46
N ARG A 166 13.14 18.90 -0.59
CA ARG A 166 13.72 20.22 -0.82
C ARG A 166 13.17 21.32 0.10
N ASP A 167 12.00 21.09 0.70
CA ASP A 167 11.31 22.07 1.54
C ASP A 167 11.36 21.67 3.01
N GLU A 168 11.26 22.65 3.91
CA GLU A 168 11.15 22.49 5.38
C GLU A 168 9.93 21.65 5.83
N LEU A 169 9.07 21.25 4.89
CA LEU A 169 7.95 20.33 5.06
C LEU A 169 8.48 18.89 5.12
N GLN A 170 8.76 18.44 6.34
CA GLN A 170 9.25 17.08 6.61
C GLN A 170 8.23 16.04 6.11
N GLN A 171 8.75 15.00 5.44
CA GLN A 171 7.95 13.87 4.96
C GLN A 171 8.30 12.60 5.72
N ILE A 172 7.29 11.78 6.02
CA ILE A 172 7.48 10.42 6.54
C ILE A 172 7.16 9.44 5.43
N GLN A 173 8.06 8.48 5.21
CA GLN A 173 7.81 7.31 4.41
C GLN A 173 7.59 6.11 5.30
N ALA A 174 6.56 5.32 5.01
CA ALA A 174 6.24 4.07 5.69
C ALA A 174 5.73 3.03 4.69
N VAL A 175 5.79 1.76 5.09
CA VAL A 175 5.19 0.65 4.35
C VAL A 175 4.10 0.04 5.21
N PHE A 176 2.89 -0.05 4.65
CA PHE A 176 1.75 -0.70 5.27
C PHE A 176 1.49 -2.03 4.57
N VAL A 177 1.07 -3.03 5.33
CA VAL A 177 0.62 -4.33 4.82
C VAL A 177 -0.67 -4.69 5.54
N GLU A 178 -1.72 -5.01 4.76
CA GLU A 178 -3.10 -5.28 5.22
C GLU A 178 -3.73 -6.46 4.48
#